data_AF-A0A3P7T0Y9-F1
#
_entry.id   AF-A0A3P7T0Y9-F1
#
_cell.length_a   1.000
_cell.length_b   1.000
_cell.length_c   1.000
_cell.angle_alpha   90.00
_cell.angle_beta   90.00
_cell.angle_gamma   90.00
#
_symmetry.space_group_name_H-M   'P 1'
#
loop_
_entity.id
_entity.type
_entity.pdbx_description
1 polymer ?
#
loop_
_entity_poly.entity_id
_entity_poly.type
_entity_poly.pdbx_seq_one_letter_code
_entity_poly.pdbx_strand_id
1 'polypeptide(L)'
;MFSKAKSGEMFNAVEKSLSNKQNSLSRVIDLDEVAIDSAPFQLVLGSSLYKVHTLFSLLGLSHAYVTDCGRLVGVIALKELRNALANIYIRGAVPVKVDRKLTSSGYFVPKLFKDSLLRQEEEFDNLN
;
A
#
# COMPACT_ATOMS: atom_id res chain seq x y z
N MET A 1 0.58 -51.36 -12.47
CA MET A 1 1.14 -50.46 -13.51
C MET A 1 1.17 -49.05 -12.96
N PHE A 2 2.29 -48.62 -12.37
CA PHE A 2 2.47 -47.21 -11.99
C PHE A 2 3.16 -46.51 -13.15
N SER A 3 2.41 -45.69 -13.90
CA SER A 3 2.98 -44.88 -14.99
C SER A 3 3.83 -43.77 -14.38
N LYS A 4 5.14 -43.83 -14.66
CA LYS A 4 6.13 -42.83 -14.27
C LYS A 4 5.87 -41.58 -15.13
N ALA A 5 5.02 -40.66 -14.65
CA ALA A 5 4.81 -39.38 -15.33
C ALA A 5 6.18 -38.70 -15.51
N LYS A 6 6.50 -38.34 -16.76
CA LYS A 6 7.82 -37.85 -17.16
C LYS A 6 8.11 -36.54 -16.42
N SER A 7 9.21 -36.50 -15.66
CA SER A 7 9.71 -35.29 -14.99
C SER A 7 9.79 -34.07 -15.93
N GLY A 8 10.07 -34.28 -17.22
CA GLY A 8 10.08 -33.21 -18.23
C GLY A 8 8.70 -32.62 -18.57
N GLU A 9 7.62 -33.41 -18.51
CA GLU A 9 6.26 -32.89 -18.73
C GLU A 9 5.83 -32.01 -17.56
N MET A 10 6.18 -32.41 -16.32
CA MET A 10 5.97 -31.57 -15.13
C MET A 10 6.76 -30.26 -15.22
N PHE A 11 8.02 -30.30 -15.67
CA PHE A 11 8.85 -29.10 -15.81
C PHE A 11 8.23 -28.10 -16.80
N ASN A 12 7.83 -28.55 -18.00
CA ASN A 12 7.18 -27.69 -18.99
C ASN A 12 5.83 -27.15 -18.52
N ALA A 13 5.04 -27.96 -17.80
CA ALA A 13 3.77 -27.51 -17.23
C ALA A 13 3.99 -26.42 -16.18
N VAL A 14 4.99 -26.57 -15.31
CA VAL A 14 5.39 -25.56 -14.33
C VAL A 14 5.88 -24.30 -15.04
N GLU A 15 6.78 -24.40 -16.01
CA GLU A 15 7.31 -23.24 -16.76
C GLU A 15 6.20 -22.47 -17.47
N LYS A 16 5.28 -23.17 -18.15
CA LYS A 16 4.09 -22.56 -18.77
C LYS A 16 3.20 -21.87 -17.74
N SER A 17 2.96 -22.49 -16.59
CA SER A 17 2.16 -21.88 -15.52
C SER A 17 2.81 -20.61 -14.94
N LEU A 18 4.14 -20.61 -14.79
CA LEU A 18 4.92 -19.46 -14.36
C LEU A 18 4.88 -18.35 -15.40
N SER A 19 5.10 -18.67 -16.68
CA SER A 19 5.04 -17.71 -17.79
C SER A 19 3.64 -17.08 -17.92
N ASN A 20 2.59 -17.90 -17.87
CA ASN A 20 1.20 -17.40 -17.88
C ASN A 20 0.92 -16.46 -16.69
N LYS A 21 1.40 -16.83 -15.49
CA LYS A 21 1.24 -16.01 -14.29
C LYS A 21 2.02 -14.70 -14.38
N GLN A 22 3.23 -14.72 -14.92
CA GLN A 22 4.01 -13.50 -15.14
C GLN A 22 3.27 -12.54 -16.08
N ASN A 23 2.73 -13.06 -17.19
CA ASN A 23 1.97 -12.26 -18.15
C ASN A 23 0.69 -11.67 -17.54
N SER A 24 -0.01 -12.41 -16.66
CA SER A 24 -1.22 -11.90 -16.02
C SER A 24 -0.93 -10.85 -14.93
N LEU A 25 0.19 -10.96 -14.22
CA LEU A 25 0.60 -9.97 -13.20
C LEU A 25 1.04 -8.64 -13.80
N SER A 26 1.53 -8.63 -15.05
CA SER A 26 1.90 -7.39 -15.76
C SER A 26 0.72 -6.68 -16.44
N ARG A 27 -0.43 -7.35 -16.56
CA ARG A 27 -1.61 -6.78 -17.23
C ARG A 27 -2.28 -5.77 -16.31
N VAL A 28 -2.75 -4.65 -16.87
CA VAL A 28 -3.62 -3.70 -16.16
C VAL A 28 -4.93 -4.40 -15.81
N ILE A 29 -5.31 -4.34 -14.53
CA ILE A 29 -6.56 -4.91 -14.04
C ILE A 29 -7.69 -3.99 -14.50
N ASP A 30 -8.65 -4.57 -15.22
CA ASP A 30 -9.91 -3.90 -15.54
C ASP A 30 -10.82 -3.95 -14.32
N LEU A 31 -11.30 -2.78 -13.90
CA LEU A 31 -12.15 -2.60 -12.72
C LEU A 31 -13.60 -2.28 -13.09
N ASP A 32 -13.94 -2.17 -14.38
CA ASP A 32 -15.26 -1.75 -14.84
C ASP A 32 -16.36 -2.77 -14.49
N GLU A 33 -16.00 -4.06 -14.44
CA GLU A 33 -16.91 -5.14 -14.06
C GLU A 33 -16.91 -5.45 -12.54
N VAL A 34 -16.07 -4.76 -11.76
CA VAL A 34 -15.93 -5.02 -10.33
C VAL A 34 -16.86 -4.10 -9.52
N ALA A 35 -17.68 -4.69 -8.63
CA ALA A 35 -18.48 -3.93 -7.70
C ALA A 35 -17.56 -3.25 -6.65
N ILE A 36 -17.40 -1.94 -6.76
CA ILE A 36 -16.65 -1.11 -5.81
C ILE A 36 -17.64 -0.31 -4.97
N ASP A 37 -17.75 -0.66 -3.69
CA ASP A 37 -18.58 0.08 -2.76
C ASP A 37 -17.90 1.38 -2.32
N SER A 38 -18.69 2.45 -2.22
CA SER A 38 -18.23 3.69 -1.61
C SER A 38 -18.01 3.50 -0.11
N ALA A 39 -16.93 4.06 0.43
CA ALA A 39 -16.71 4.04 1.86
C ALA A 39 -17.86 4.77 2.58
N PRO A 40 -18.50 4.16 3.61
CA PRO A 40 -19.66 4.76 4.27
C PRO A 40 -19.32 6.07 5.01
N PHE A 41 -18.04 6.29 5.31
CA PHE A 41 -17.51 7.54 5.85
C PHE A 41 -16.05 7.70 5.40
N GLN A 42 -15.56 8.92 5.51
CA GLN A 42 -14.20 9.28 5.14
C GLN A 42 -13.60 10.13 6.25
N LEU A 43 -12.40 9.76 6.73
CA LEU A 43 -11.65 10.63 7.64
C LEU A 43 -10.83 11.61 6.82
N VAL A 44 -10.92 12.88 7.16
CA VAL A 44 -10.15 13.94 6.52
C VAL A 44 -8.94 14.27 7.38
N LEU A 45 -7.80 14.55 6.74
CA LEU A 45 -6.62 15.06 7.42
C LEU A 45 -6.97 16.25 8.33
N GLY A 46 -6.44 16.26 9.55
CA GLY A 46 -6.75 17.29 10.55
C GLY A 46 -7.98 17.00 11.43
N SER A 47 -8.70 15.89 11.20
CA SER A 47 -9.73 15.42 12.14
C SER A 47 -9.14 15.20 13.54
N SER A 48 -9.76 15.77 14.57
CA SER A 48 -9.28 15.61 15.94
C SER A 48 -9.40 14.16 16.42
N LEU A 49 -8.45 13.71 17.26
CA LEU A 49 -8.48 12.34 17.79
C LEU A 49 -9.77 12.01 18.53
N TYR A 50 -10.37 13.00 19.21
CA TYR A 50 -11.67 12.83 19.87
C TYR A 50 -12.79 12.51 18.86
N LYS A 51 -12.89 13.27 17.75
CA LYS A 51 -13.88 13.00 16.70
C LYS A 51 -13.68 11.61 16.09
N VAL A 52 -12.43 11.24 15.83
CA VAL A 52 -12.08 9.91 15.30
C VAL A 52 -12.50 8.81 16.29
N HIS A 53 -12.23 8.98 17.58
CA HIS A 53 -12.62 8.04 18.62
C HIS A 53 -14.13 7.86 18.75
N THR A 54 -14.87 8.97 18.76
CA THR A 54 -16.33 8.95 18.77
C THR A 54 -16.84 8.19 17.55
N LEU A 55 -16.33 8.47 16.35
CA LEU A 55 -16.76 7.82 15.13
C LEU A 55 -16.49 6.30 15.15
N PHE A 56 -15.29 5.89 15.55
CA PHE A 56 -14.94 4.47 15.71
C PHE A 56 -15.85 3.75 16.70
N SER A 57 -16.23 4.43 17.78
CA SER A 57 -17.08 3.85 18.83
C SER A 57 -18.54 3.76 18.42
N LEU A 58 -19.06 4.76 17.70
CA LEU A 58 -20.44 4.79 17.21
C LEU A 58 -20.67 3.77 16.09
N LEU A 59 -19.68 3.60 15.20
CA LEU A 59 -19.80 2.73 14.03
C LEU A 59 -19.21 1.33 14.24
N GLY A 60 -18.57 1.07 15.38
CA GLY A 60 -17.95 -0.23 15.68
C GLY A 60 -16.79 -0.60 14.75
N LEU A 61 -16.01 0.39 14.31
CA LEU A 61 -15.01 0.21 13.26
C LEU A 61 -13.71 -0.39 13.79
N SER A 62 -13.07 -1.24 12.98
CA SER A 62 -11.72 -1.75 13.23
C SER A 62 -10.64 -0.87 12.59
N HIS A 63 -10.91 -0.37 11.38
CA HIS A 63 -10.00 0.42 10.56
C HIS A 63 -10.76 1.53 9.83
N ALA A 64 -10.07 2.63 9.54
CA ALA A 64 -10.61 3.72 8.75
C ALA A 64 -9.53 4.33 7.85
N TYR A 65 -9.92 4.71 6.64
CA TYR A 65 -9.04 5.40 5.70
C TYR A 65 -9.04 6.91 5.95
N VAL A 66 -7.85 7.49 6.00
CA VAL A 66 -7.64 8.93 6.09
C VAL A 66 -7.28 9.43 4.71
N THR A 67 -7.91 10.53 4.34
CA THR A 67 -7.79 11.14 3.02
C THR A 67 -7.47 12.62 3.13
N ASP A 68 -6.82 13.14 2.09
CA ASP A 68 -6.61 14.56 1.88
C ASP A 68 -7.04 14.90 0.45
N CYS A 69 -8.06 15.74 0.30
CA CYS A 69 -8.70 16.05 -0.99
C CYS A 69 -8.98 14.80 -1.87
N GLY A 70 -9.51 13.72 -1.28
CA GLY A 70 -9.83 12.47 -1.98
C GLY A 70 -8.66 11.52 -2.22
N ARG A 71 -7.42 11.92 -1.88
CA ARG A 71 -6.24 11.06 -1.97
C ARG A 71 -6.06 10.29 -0.67
N LEU A 72 -5.78 9.00 -0.75
CA LEU A 72 -5.47 8.18 0.41
C LEU A 72 -4.15 8.65 1.04
N VAL A 73 -4.20 9.04 2.32
CA VAL A 73 -3.03 9.44 3.12
C VAL A 73 -2.55 8.28 3.98
N GLY A 74 -3.47 7.48 4.52
CA GLY A 74 -3.13 6.34 5.36
C GLY A 74 -4.36 5.64 5.95
N VAL A 75 -4.10 4.69 6.85
CA VAL A 75 -5.12 3.92 7.57
C VAL A 75 -4.91 4.11 9.06
N ILE A 76 -5.99 4.27 9.81
CA ILE A 76 -5.98 4.27 11.27
C ILE A 76 -6.59 2.96 11.75
N ALA A 77 -5.88 2.23 12.62
CA ALA A 77 -6.45 1.09 13.33
C ALA A 77 -6.99 1.49 14.71
N LEU A 78 -8.05 0.82 15.17
CA LEU A 78 -8.67 1.05 16.48
C LEU A 78 -7.67 0.89 17.64
N LYS A 79 -6.76 -0.09 17.53
CA LYS A 79 -5.71 -0.34 18.55
C LYS A 79 -4.77 0.85 18.70
N GLU A 80 -4.33 1.42 17.58
CA GLU A 80 -3.43 2.57 17.56
C GLU A 80 -4.12 3.82 18.09
N LEU A 81 -5.38 4.01 17.73
CA LEU A 81 -6.22 5.09 18.23
C LEU A 81 -6.38 5.02 19.76
N ARG A 82 -6.68 3.84 20.31
CA ARG A 82 -6.77 3.63 21.77
C ARG A 82 -5.44 3.90 22.47
N ASN A 83 -4.33 3.41 21.91
CA ASN A 83 -3.00 3.65 22.46
C ASN A 83 -2.63 5.14 22.43
N ALA A 84 -2.98 5.86 21.36
CA ALA A 84 -2.74 7.30 21.26
C ALA A 84 -3.50 8.07 22.35
N LEU A 85 -4.78 7.74 22.57
CA LEU A 85 -5.57 8.36 23.64
C LEU A 85 -5.05 8.02 25.04
N ALA A 86 -4.71 6.75 25.29
CA ALA A 86 -4.12 6.32 26.57
C ALA A 86 -2.81 7.08 26.86
N ASN A 87 -1.96 7.24 25.85
CA ASN A 87 -0.72 8.00 25.97
C ASN A 87 -0.98 9.48 26.29
N ILE A 88 -1.97 10.10 25.63
CA ILE A 88 -2.36 11.49 25.90
C ILE A 88 -2.88 11.64 27.34
N TYR A 89 -3.65 10.67 27.82
CA TYR A 89 -4.18 10.69 29.19
C TYR A 89 -3.08 10.58 30.25
N ILE A 90 -2.07 9.73 30.02
CA ILE A 90 -0.99 9.48 30.99
C ILE A 90 0.09 10.57 30.95
N ARG A 91 0.49 11.02 29.75
CA ARG A 91 1.64 11.92 29.56
C ARG A 91 1.25 13.35 29.21
N GLY A 92 -0.03 13.61 29.01
CA GLY A 92 -0.49 14.84 28.36
C GLY A 92 -0.31 14.81 26.84
N ALA A 93 -0.81 15.86 26.18
CA ALA A 93 -0.71 16.03 24.74
C ALA A 93 0.71 16.46 24.33
N VAL A 94 1.64 15.50 24.30
CA VAL A 94 2.99 15.74 23.79
C VAL A 94 2.98 15.57 22.27
N PRO A 95 3.41 16.58 21.48
CA PRO A 95 3.52 16.42 20.04
C PRO A 95 4.51 15.29 19.74
N VAL A 96 4.04 14.25 19.06
CA VAL A 96 4.92 13.19 18.57
C VAL A 96 5.82 13.82 17.51
N LYS A 97 7.14 13.79 17.73
CA LYS A 97 8.12 14.12 16.68
C LYS A 97 7.89 13.14 15.53
N VAL A 98 7.36 13.65 14.43
CA VAL A 98 7.04 12.84 13.25
C VAL A 98 8.30 12.60 12.44
N ASP A 99 9.17 11.68 12.89
CA ASP A 99 10.18 11.08 12.00
C ASP A 99 9.55 10.02 11.08
N ARG A 100 8.25 10.17 10.77
CA ARG A 100 7.54 9.27 9.88
C ARG A 100 7.98 9.61 8.47
N LYS A 101 8.82 8.75 7.89
CA LYS A 101 9.00 8.68 6.44
C LYS A 101 7.60 8.53 5.84
N LEU A 102 7.07 9.62 5.31
CA LEU A 102 5.82 9.66 4.57
C LEU A 102 5.85 8.50 3.57
N THR A 103 4.96 7.52 3.74
CA THR A 103 4.69 6.55 2.67
C THR A 103 3.98 7.23 1.50
N SER A 104 3.51 8.47 1.68
CA SER A 104 3.05 9.36 0.64
C SER A 104 4.22 10.05 -0.08
N SER A 105 4.65 9.41 -1.16
CA SER A 105 4.86 10.02 -2.48
C SER A 105 5.39 11.47 -2.54
N GLY A 106 6.55 11.72 -1.97
CA GLY A 106 7.52 12.72 -2.47
C GLY A 106 8.82 12.09 -3.00
N TYR A 107 9.06 10.81 -2.68
CA TYR A 107 10.30 10.09 -3.01
C TYR A 107 10.06 8.61 -3.38
N PHE A 108 8.85 8.24 -3.80
CA PHE A 108 8.65 6.92 -4.42
C PHE A 108 9.09 7.01 -5.89
N VAL A 109 10.40 7.01 -6.10
CA VAL A 109 10.97 6.65 -7.41
C VAL A 109 10.91 5.13 -7.44
N PRO A 110 10.11 4.51 -8.34
CA PRO A 110 10.16 3.06 -8.54
C PRO A 110 11.63 2.68 -8.72
N LYS A 111 12.12 1.64 -8.04
CA LYS A 111 13.52 1.17 -8.24
C LYS A 111 13.86 1.01 -9.72
N LEU A 112 12.86 0.65 -10.53
CA LEU A 112 12.96 0.51 -11.98
C LEU A 112 13.30 1.81 -12.73
N PHE A 113 12.92 2.98 -12.21
CA PHE A 113 13.20 4.28 -12.84
C PHE A 113 14.57 4.86 -12.45
N LYS A 114 15.11 4.42 -11.31
CA LYS A 114 16.45 4.86 -10.85
C LYS A 114 17.55 4.20 -11.68
N ASP A 115 17.36 2.94 -12.06
CA ASP A 115 18.33 2.21 -12.89
C ASP A 115 18.35 2.71 -14.35
N SER A 116 17.24 3.24 -14.87
CA SER A 116 17.19 3.84 -16.21
C SER A 116 17.85 5.21 -16.28
N LEU A 117 17.76 6.04 -15.22
CA LEU A 117 18.44 7.33 -15.18
C LEU A 117 19.95 7.18 -15.02
N LEU A 118 20.41 6.23 -14.20
CA LEU A 118 21.84 5.94 -14.05
C LEU A 118 22.47 5.42 -15.35
N ARG A 119 21.71 4.72 -16.20
CA ARG A 119 22.19 4.26 -17.51
C ARG A 119 22.30 5.37 -18.56
N GLN A 120 21.50 6.43 -18.48
CA GLN A 120 21.61 7.55 -19.42
C GLN A 120 22.74 8.52 -19.05
N GLU A 121 23.12 8.63 -17.77
CA GLU A 121 24.25 9.46 -17.37
C GLU A 121 25.60 8.83 -17.75
N GLU A 122 25.73 7.49 -17.77
CA GLU A 122 26.98 6.81 -18.15
C GLU A 122 27.26 6.80 -19.68
N GLU A 123 26.26 7.05 -20.54
CA GLU A 123 26.50 7.15 -22.00
C GLU A 123 27.00 8.53 -22.45
N PHE A 124 26.74 9.60 -21.70
CA PHE A 124 27.17 10.95 -22.10
C PHE A 124 28.64 11.25 -21.77
N ASP A 125 29.24 10.57 -20.79
CA ASP A 125 30.65 10.79 -20.41
C ASP A 125 31.65 10.01 -21.29
N ASN A 126 31.18 9.14 -22.20
CA ASN A 126 32.04 8.36 -23.11
C ASN A 126 32.12 8.93 -24.55
N LEU A 127 31.75 10.19 -24.76
CA LEU A 127 31.71 10.82 -26.09
C LEU A 127 32.53 12.11 -26.26
N ASN A 128 33.48 12.39 -25.36
CA ASN A 128 34.42 13.52 -25.48
C ASN A 128 35.83 13.15 -25.01
#